data_AF-F3Z167-F1
#
_entry.id   AF-F3Z167-F1
#
_cell.length_a   1.000
_cell.length_b   1.000
_cell.length_c   1.000
_cell.angle_alpha   90.00
_cell.angle_beta   90.00
_cell.angle_gamma   90.00
#
_symmetry.space_group_name_H-M   'P 1'
#
loop_
_entity.id
_entity.type
_entity.pdbx_description
1 polymer ?
#
loop_
_entity_poly.entity_id
_entity_poly.type
_entity_poly.pdbx_seq_one_letter_code
_entity_poly.pdbx_strand_id
1 'polypeptide(L)'
;MIFGGSKKFKNAGEDESRDLQNDQARDAYLSGKFKIVTTDSIDGRDVKLVFGLVVARGYNFDTAFYGLIARAMDAGAEAVLGYRENVAFHPEGDRFYSCYGTAVMLQPKK
;
A
#
# COMPACT_ATOMS: atom_id res chain seq x y z
N MET A 1 32.42 27.37 7.92
CA MET A 1 30.98 27.21 7.63
C MET A 1 30.84 26.04 6.67
N ILE A 2 30.33 24.90 7.13
CA ILE A 2 30.06 23.74 6.27
C ILE A 2 28.54 23.62 6.17
N PHE A 3 27.97 24.18 5.10
CA PHE A 3 26.60 23.88 4.68
C PHE A 3 26.69 23.07 3.39
N GLY A 4 26.84 21.76 3.54
CA GLY A 4 26.70 20.80 2.44
C GLY A 4 25.22 20.54 2.19
N GLY A 5 24.59 21.35 1.33
CA GLY A 5 23.26 21.09 0.83
C GLY A 5 23.27 19.88 -0.11
N SER A 6 22.88 18.71 0.39
CA SER A 6 22.62 17.54 -0.44
C SER A 6 21.43 17.83 -1.36
N LYS A 7 21.71 18.13 -2.64
CA LYS A 7 20.70 18.15 -3.71
C LYS A 7 20.01 16.79 -3.73
N LYS A 8 18.71 16.75 -3.39
CA LYS A 8 17.84 15.63 -3.71
C LYS A 8 17.81 15.47 -5.23
N PHE A 9 18.58 14.53 -5.76
CA PHE A 9 18.36 14.01 -7.10
C PHE A 9 17.00 13.32 -7.07
N LYS A 10 15.94 14.03 -7.46
CA LYS A 10 14.64 13.44 -7.74
C LYS A 10 14.75 12.76 -9.11
N ASN A 11 14.70 11.43 -9.12
CA ASN A 11 14.57 10.66 -10.35
C ASN A 11 13.13 10.85 -10.87
N ALA A 12 12.92 11.89 -11.69
CA ALA A 12 11.58 12.27 -12.16
C ALA A 12 10.80 11.10 -12.80
N GLY A 13 11.48 10.15 -13.46
CA GLY A 13 10.83 8.99 -14.06
C GLY A 13 10.36 7.91 -13.07
N GLU A 14 10.99 7.80 -11.90
CA GLU A 14 10.57 6.84 -10.86
C GLU A 14 9.32 7.34 -10.12
N ASP A 15 9.19 8.66 -9.97
CA ASP A 15 8.03 9.28 -9.34
C ASP A 15 6.80 9.16 -10.26
N GLU A 16 6.95 9.42 -11.57
CA GLU A 16 5.85 9.29 -12.54
C GLU A 16 5.34 7.84 -12.66
N SER A 17 6.25 6.85 -12.64
CA SER A 17 5.87 5.43 -12.63
C SER A 17 5.10 5.04 -11.36
N ARG A 18 5.44 5.61 -10.20
CA ARG A 18 4.74 5.35 -8.94
C ARG A 18 3.37 5.98 -8.91
N ASP A 19 3.22 7.17 -9.48
CA ASP A 19 1.94 7.86 -9.57
C ASP A 19 0.96 7.06 -10.46
N LEU A 20 1.42 6.56 -11.60
CA LEU A 20 0.64 5.67 -12.47
C LEU A 20 0.19 4.39 -11.75
N GLN A 21 1.09 3.76 -10.97
CA GLN A 21 0.75 2.56 -10.19
C GLN A 21 -0.28 2.86 -9.10
N ASN A 22 -0.16 4.02 -8.43
CA ASN A 22 -1.11 4.44 -7.41
C ASN A 22 -2.49 4.73 -8.00
N ASP A 23 -2.57 5.29 -9.21
CA ASP A 23 -3.85 5.50 -9.89
C ASP A 23 -4.51 4.18 -10.28
N GLN A 24 -3.75 3.21 -10.80
CA GLN A 24 -4.27 1.86 -11.08
C GLN A 24 -4.76 1.16 -9.80
N ALA A 25 -4.01 1.29 -8.71
CA ALA A 25 -4.37 0.74 -7.41
C ALA A 25 -5.65 1.40 -6.86
N ARG A 26 -5.79 2.71 -7.03
CA ARG A 26 -7.00 3.46 -6.68
C ARG A 26 -8.21 2.94 -7.47
N ASP A 27 -8.08 2.77 -8.78
CA ASP A 27 -9.16 2.27 -9.62
C ASP A 27 -9.54 0.83 -9.25
N ALA A 28 -8.57 -0.04 -8.97
CA ALA A 28 -8.81 -1.41 -8.54
C ALA A 28 -9.55 -1.49 -7.20
N TYR A 29 -9.24 -0.59 -6.27
CA TYR A 29 -9.93 -0.48 -5.00
C TYR A 29 -11.36 0.05 -5.16
N LEU A 30 -11.53 1.19 -5.84
CA LEU A 30 -12.84 1.84 -6.01
C LEU A 30 -13.81 1.00 -6.85
N SER A 31 -13.29 0.23 -7.82
CA SER A 31 -14.09 -0.71 -8.60
C SER A 31 -14.47 -1.99 -7.83
N GLY A 32 -13.94 -2.19 -6.62
CA GLY A 32 -14.17 -3.39 -5.81
C GLY A 32 -13.45 -4.65 -6.32
N LYS A 33 -12.58 -4.51 -7.32
CA LYS A 33 -11.75 -5.61 -7.85
C LYS A 33 -10.69 -6.05 -6.85
N PHE A 34 -10.14 -5.11 -6.08
CA PHE A 34 -9.19 -5.36 -5.02
C PHE A 34 -9.83 -5.11 -3.65
N LYS A 35 -9.79 -6.10 -2.76
CA LYS A 35 -10.43 -5.98 -1.43
C LYS A 35 -9.41 -5.68 -0.34
N ILE A 36 -9.70 -4.70 0.51
CA ILE A 36 -8.96 -4.48 1.75
C ILE A 36 -9.93 -4.65 2.90
N VAL A 37 -9.54 -5.46 3.89
CA VAL A 37 -10.32 -5.64 5.12
C VAL A 37 -9.41 -5.63 6.34
N THR A 38 -9.95 -5.15 7.46
CA THR A 38 -9.27 -5.18 8.77
C THR A 38 -9.40 -6.54 9.46
N THR A 39 -10.30 -7.40 8.98
CA THR A 39 -10.52 -8.77 9.45
C THR A 39 -9.46 -9.72 8.88
N ASP A 40 -9.32 -10.88 9.51
CA ASP A 40 -8.43 -11.98 9.09
C ASP A 40 -8.99 -12.82 7.94
N SER A 41 -10.23 -12.56 7.53
CA SER A 41 -11.00 -13.34 6.57
C SER A 41 -12.03 -12.48 5.85
N ILE A 42 -12.50 -12.97 4.70
CA ILE A 42 -13.57 -12.35 3.89
C ILE A 42 -14.70 -13.37 3.75
N ASP A 43 -15.93 -12.95 4.05
CA ASP A 43 -17.07 -13.85 3.97
C ASP A 43 -17.29 -14.38 2.54
N GLY A 44 -17.66 -15.66 2.45
CA GLY A 44 -17.85 -16.39 1.19
C GLY A 44 -16.57 -16.68 0.38
N ARG A 45 -15.37 -16.36 0.90
CA ARG A 45 -14.08 -16.65 0.24
C ARG A 45 -13.08 -17.26 1.20
N ASP A 46 -12.38 -18.28 0.72
CA ASP A 46 -11.23 -18.87 1.43
C ASP A 46 -9.92 -18.30 0.89
N VAL A 47 -8.89 -18.27 1.73
CA VAL A 47 -7.53 -17.90 1.32
C VAL A 47 -6.92 -19.06 0.55
N LYS A 48 -6.59 -18.83 -0.71
CA LYS A 48 -5.92 -19.81 -1.59
C LYS A 48 -4.40 -19.76 -1.41
N LEU A 49 -3.84 -18.56 -1.36
CA LEU A 49 -2.40 -18.33 -1.24
C LEU A 49 -2.14 -17.09 -0.40
N VAL A 50 -1.09 -17.13 0.41
CA VAL A 50 -0.58 -15.99 1.18
C VAL A 50 0.74 -15.56 0.58
N PHE A 51 0.83 -14.29 0.16
CA PHE A 51 2.07 -13.70 -0.34
C PHE A 51 2.94 -13.13 0.79
N GLY A 52 2.32 -12.79 1.92
CA GLY A 52 2.99 -12.31 3.12
C GLY A 52 2.62 -10.87 3.47
N LEU A 53 3.40 -10.28 4.37
CA LEU A 53 3.20 -8.90 4.83
C LEU A 53 3.56 -7.91 3.71
N VAL A 54 2.62 -7.06 3.36
CA VAL A 54 2.83 -5.88 2.53
C VAL A 54 2.77 -4.63 3.39
N VAL A 55 3.60 -3.65 3.05
CA VAL A 55 3.67 -2.37 3.76
C VAL A 55 3.93 -1.26 2.75
N ALA A 56 3.34 -0.09 2.99
CA ALA A 56 3.68 1.15 2.31
C ALA A 56 3.61 2.35 3.26
N ARG A 57 4.47 3.33 3.01
CA ARG A 57 4.61 4.54 3.83
C ARG A 57 4.63 5.77 2.94
N GLY A 58 4.00 6.84 3.40
CA GLY A 58 3.93 8.11 2.69
C GLY A 58 3.73 9.28 3.66
N TYR A 59 4.04 10.49 3.18
CA TYR A 59 3.71 11.73 3.89
C TYR A 59 2.20 12.03 3.85
N ASN A 60 1.52 11.51 2.83
CA ASN A 60 0.08 11.57 2.66
C ASN A 60 -0.52 10.17 2.78
N PHE A 61 -1.77 10.11 3.25
CA PHE A 61 -2.50 8.86 3.38
C PHE A 61 -2.63 8.14 2.03
N ASP A 62 -3.04 8.85 0.98
CA ASP A 62 -3.25 8.25 -0.36
C ASP A 62 -2.01 7.53 -0.88
N THR A 63 -0.83 8.14 -0.75
CA THR A 63 0.43 7.53 -1.17
C THR A 63 0.74 6.26 -0.37
N ALA A 64 0.45 6.25 0.93
CA ALA A 64 0.66 5.07 1.77
C ALA A 64 -0.38 3.97 1.46
N PHE A 65 -1.65 4.34 1.30
CA PHE A 65 -2.75 3.40 1.10
C PHE A 65 -2.75 2.79 -0.30
N TYR A 66 -2.71 3.60 -1.35
CA TYR A 66 -2.66 3.09 -2.72
C TYR A 66 -1.30 2.44 -3.05
N GLY A 67 -0.22 2.91 -2.43
CA GLY A 67 1.08 2.25 -2.53
C GLY A 67 1.09 0.85 -1.90
N LEU A 68 0.27 0.60 -0.87
CA LEU A 68 0.09 -0.74 -0.30
C LEU A 68 -0.59 -1.67 -1.31
N ILE A 69 -1.67 -1.17 -1.93
CA ILE A 69 -2.47 -1.91 -2.90
C ILE A 69 -1.64 -2.22 -4.15
N ALA A 70 -0.91 -1.24 -4.69
CA ALA A 70 -0.03 -1.43 -5.84
C ALA A 70 0.97 -2.57 -5.58
N ARG A 71 1.64 -2.57 -4.42
CA ARG A 71 2.59 -3.63 -4.04
C ARG A 71 1.94 -5.00 -3.90
N ALA A 72 0.72 -5.07 -3.38
CA ALA A 72 -0.02 -6.31 -3.28
C ALA A 72 -0.44 -6.82 -4.67
N MET A 73 -0.88 -5.92 -5.55
CA MET A 73 -1.23 -6.24 -6.94
C MET A 73 -0.02 -6.71 -7.74
N ASP A 74 1.15 -6.08 -7.57
CA ASP A 74 2.41 -6.49 -8.21
C ASP A 74 2.82 -7.91 -7.81
N ALA A 75 2.49 -8.32 -6.57
CA ALA A 75 2.70 -9.69 -6.10
C ALA A 75 1.64 -10.69 -6.64
N GLY A 76 0.59 -10.23 -7.31
CA GLY A 76 -0.52 -11.05 -7.78
C GLY A 76 -1.59 -11.32 -6.72
N ALA A 77 -1.65 -10.52 -5.67
CA ALA A 77 -2.71 -10.60 -4.67
C ALA A 77 -4.01 -9.97 -5.19
N GLU A 78 -5.12 -10.44 -4.62
CA GLU A 78 -6.47 -9.93 -4.92
C GLU A 78 -7.07 -9.21 -3.71
N ALA A 79 -6.47 -9.40 -2.53
CA ALA A 79 -6.89 -8.74 -1.31
C ALA A 79 -5.74 -8.52 -0.32
N VAL A 80 -5.95 -7.57 0.59
CA VAL A 80 -5.19 -7.44 1.84
C VAL A 80 -6.11 -7.71 3.02
N LEU A 81 -5.71 -8.67 3.85
CA LEU A 81 -6.37 -9.01 5.11
C LEU A 81 -5.61 -8.39 6.29
N GLY A 82 -6.30 -8.22 7.41
CA GLY A 82 -5.71 -7.68 8.64
C GLY A 82 -5.12 -6.29 8.45
N TYR A 83 -5.73 -5.48 7.58
CA TYR A 83 -5.27 -4.12 7.29
C TYR A 83 -5.16 -3.30 8.58
N ARG A 84 -4.05 -2.59 8.71
CA ARG A 84 -3.77 -1.65 9.78
C ARG A 84 -3.09 -0.42 9.21
N GLU A 85 -3.33 0.69 9.88
CA GLU A 85 -2.64 1.94 9.62
C GLU A 85 -2.08 2.53 10.91
N ASN A 86 -0.98 3.25 10.78
CA ASN A 86 -0.36 4.01 11.85
C ASN A 86 0.08 5.37 11.34
N VAL A 87 -0.04 6.39 12.19
CA VAL A 87 0.45 7.74 11.93
C VAL A 87 1.55 8.04 12.94
N ALA A 88 2.76 8.28 12.44
CA ALA A 88 3.90 8.66 13.26
C ALA A 88 4.23 10.14 13.05
N PHE A 89 4.47 10.85 14.16
CA PHE A 89 4.89 12.25 14.16
C PHE A 89 6.38 12.33 14.42
N HIS A 90 7.10 12.98 13.52
CA HIS A 90 8.51 13.32 13.70
C HIS A 90 8.62 14.53 14.64
N PRO A 91 9.63 14.58 15.52
CA PRO A 91 9.84 15.71 16.43
C PRO A 91 9.96 17.08 15.73
N GLU A 92 10.36 17.08 14.45
CA GLU A 92 10.49 18.30 13.63
C GLU A 92 9.16 18.75 12.99
N GLY A 93 8.05 18.06 13.27
CA GLY A 93 6.70 18.44 12.82
C GLY A 93 6.17 17.66 11.62
N ASP A 94 7.01 16.89 10.94
CA ASP A 94 6.56 16.01 9.85
C ASP A 94 5.69 14.87 10.37
N ARG A 95 4.72 14.43 9.55
CA ARG A 95 3.92 13.23 9.84
C ARG A 95 4.04 12.21 8.72
N PHE A 96 3.95 10.94 9.09
CA PHE A 96 4.02 9.83 8.15
C PHE A 96 2.92 8.83 8.40
N TYR A 97 2.29 8.39 7.33
CA TYR A 97 1.31 7.32 7.30
C TYR A 97 2.01 6.02 6.94
N SER A 98 1.78 4.96 7.71
CA SER A 98 2.21 3.61 7.39
C SER A 98 0.98 2.72 7.31
N CYS A 99 0.77 2.10 6.15
CA CYS A 99 -0.31 1.17 5.87
C CYS A 99 0.30 -0.22 5.69
N TYR A 100 -0.27 -1.24 6.32
CA TYR A 100 0.26 -2.61 6.24
C TYR A 100 -0.84 -3.66 6.42
N GLY A 101 -0.57 -4.87 5.95
CA GLY A 101 -1.47 -6.01 6.07
C GLY A 101 -0.93 -7.22 5.31
N THR A 102 -1.70 -8.30 5.26
CA THR A 102 -1.29 -9.54 4.61
C THR A 102 -1.89 -9.63 3.21
N ALA A 103 -1.05 -9.68 2.19
CA ALA A 103 -1.48 -9.85 0.80
C ALA A 103 -1.83 -11.33 0.53
N VAL A 104 -3.01 -11.56 -0.05
CA VAL A 104 -3.56 -12.90 -0.29
C VAL A 104 -4.23 -13.02 -1.66
N MET A 105 -4.27 -14.24 -2.18
CA MET A 105 -5.15 -14.66 -3.25
C MET A 105 -6.34 -15.40 -2.66
N LEU A 106 -7.54 -15.15 -3.19
CA LEU A 106 -8.78 -15.73 -2.68
C LEU A 106 -9.31 -16.80 -3.63
N GLN A 107 -10.16 -17.66 -3.11
CA GLN A 107 -10.98 -18.57 -3.90
C GLN A 107 -12.40 -18.63 -3.34
N PRO A 108 -13.42 -18.95 -4.16
CA PRO A 108 -14.76 -19.17 -3.67
C PRO A 108 -14.77 -20.26 -2.59
N LYS A 109 -15.45 -20.00 -1.48
CA LYS A 109 -15.67 -21.00 -0.43
C LYS A 109 -16.58 -22.10 -0.99
N LYS A 110 -16.19 -23.36 -0.83
CA LYS A 110 -16.97 -24.52 -1.28
C LYS A 110 -18.16 -24.78 -0.37
#